data_AF-A0A1R0LUC2-F1
#
_entry.id   AF-A0A1R0LUC2-F1
#
_cell.length_a   1.000
_cell.length_b   1.000
_cell.length_c   1.000
_cell.angle_alpha   90.00
_cell.angle_beta   90.00
_cell.angle_gamma   90.00
#
_symmetry.space_group_name_H-M   'P 1'
#
loop_
_entity.id
_entity.type
_entity.pdbx_description
1 polymer ?
#
loop_
_entity_poly.entity_id
_entity_poly.type
_entity_poly.pdbx_seq_one_letter_code
_entity_poly.pdbx_strand_id
1 'polypeptide(L)' 'MTNLRFRSADLAEFEGDLAALRGDCARMAPHWTVPEHSESRPVPPSLIHGVTVPAKSARLLDAMSDYGD' A
#
# COMPACT_ATOMS: atom_id res chain seq x y z
N MET A 1 -4.93 -23.90 -7.88
CA MET A 1 -3.82 -23.00 -7.52
C MET A 1 -3.33 -22.33 -8.78
N THR A 2 -3.91 -21.18 -9.13
CA THR A 2 -3.52 -20.42 -10.32
C THR A 2 -2.30 -19.57 -9.97
N ASN A 3 -1.17 -19.89 -10.61
CA ASN A 3 0.09 -19.17 -10.47
C ASN A 3 -0.07 -17.73 -10.98
N LEU A 4 0.15 -16.75 -10.10
CA LEU A 4 0.27 -15.35 -10.47
C LEU A 4 1.60 -15.19 -11.23
N ARG A 5 1.57 -15.31 -12.56
CA ARG A 5 2.67 -14.84 -13.41
C ARG A 5 2.64 -13.31 -13.36
N PHE A 6 3.31 -12.74 -12.35
CA PHE A 6 3.68 -11.34 -12.37
C PHE A 6 4.61 -11.18 -13.57
N ARG A 7 4.10 -10.53 -14.62
CA ARG A 7 4.83 -10.37 -15.87
C ARG A 7 6.10 -9.56 -15.57
N SER A 8 7.24 -10.24 -15.57
CA SER A 8 8.57 -9.61 -15.50
C SER A 8 8.85 -8.68 -16.68
N ALA A 9 7.96 -8.64 -17.69
CA ALA A 9 8.01 -7.72 -18.81
C ALA A 9 7.71 -6.26 -18.41
N ASP A 10 6.93 -6.01 -17.35
CA ASP A 10 6.62 -4.63 -16.91
C ASP A 10 7.79 -3.96 -16.18
N LEU A 11 8.71 -4.73 -15.57
CA LEU A 11 9.83 -4.17 -14.81
C LEU A 11 10.86 -3.43 -15.67
N ALA A 12 10.95 -3.75 -16.97
CA ALA A 12 11.82 -3.05 -17.91
C ALA A 12 11.25 -1.69 -18.36
N GLU A 13 9.93 -1.45 -18.19
CA GLU A 13 9.30 -0.15 -18.45
C GLU A 13 9.40 0.80 -17.24
N PHE A 14 9.88 0.31 -16.08
CA PHE A 14 10.15 1.12 -14.88
C PHE A 14 11.53 1.80 -14.88
N GLU A 15 12.29 1.76 -15.99
CA GLU A 15 13.48 2.60 -16.19
C GLU A 15 13.08 4.06 -16.52
N GLY A 16 12.08 4.57 -15.82
CA GLY A 16 11.59 5.94 -15.90
C GLY A 16 12.14 6.75 -14.74
N ASP A 17 12.64 7.95 -15.05
CA ASP A 17 13.06 8.93 -14.04
C ASP A 17 11.92 9.21 -13.03
N LEU A 18 12.26 9.55 -11.78
CA LEU A 18 11.27 9.83 -10.72
C LEU A 18 10.30 10.95 -11.10
N ALA A 19 10.71 11.86 -11.98
CA ALA A 19 9.83 12.88 -12.56
C ALA A 19 8.71 12.27 -13.41
N ALA A 20 9.00 11.24 -14.21
CA ALA A 20 8.02 10.54 -15.03
C ALA A 20 6.99 9.81 -14.14
N LEU A 21 7.47 9.10 -13.11
CA LEU A 21 6.61 8.43 -12.13
C LEU A 21 5.64 9.41 -11.46
N ARG A 22 6.13 10.58 -11.03
CA ARG A 22 5.26 11.63 -10.45
C ARG A 22 4.20 12.11 -11.45
N GLY A 23 4.56 12.25 -12.72
CA GLY A 23 3.62 12.60 -13.80
C GLY A 23 2.54 11.52 -13.98
N ASP A 24 2.91 10.25 -13.91
CA ASP A 24 1.97 9.13 -13.99
C ASP A 24 1.01 9.08 -12.80
N CYS A 25 1.52 9.28 -11.58
CA CYS A 25 0.68 9.40 -10.40
C CYS A 25 -0.32 10.55 -10.53
N ALA A 26 0.11 11.71 -11.03
CA ALA A 26 -0.78 12.86 -11.22
C ALA A 26 -1.86 12.60 -12.28
N ARG A 27 -1.54 11.87 -13.36
CA ARG A 27 -2.51 11.45 -14.37
C ARG A 27 -3.55 10.46 -13.82
N MET A 28 -3.13 9.61 -12.89
CA MET A 28 -4.02 8.61 -12.28
C MET A 28 -4.88 9.14 -11.14
N ALA A 29 -4.41 10.16 -10.40
CA ALA A 29 -5.11 10.69 -9.22
C ALA A 29 -6.60 11.05 -9.44
N PRO A 30 -7.01 11.66 -10.58
CA PRO A 30 -8.42 11.99 -10.83
C PRO A 30 -9.34 10.76 -10.98
N HIS A 31 -8.79 9.58 -11.25
CA HIS A 31 -9.56 8.34 -11.39
C HIS A 31 -9.83 7.65 -10.06
N TRP A 32 -9.24 8.13 -8.97
CA TRP A 32 -9.49 7.61 -7.64
C TRP A 32 -10.59 8.42 -6.96
N THR A 33 -11.72 7.77 -6.73
CA THR A 33 -12.79 8.34 -5.89
C THR A 33 -12.27 8.42 -4.46
N VAL A 34 -11.99 9.63 -3.99
CA VAL A 34 -11.76 9.89 -2.56
C VAL A 34 -13.14 9.91 -1.90
N PRO A 35 -13.43 8.99 -0.96
CA PRO A 35 -14.65 9.10 -0.17
C PRO A 35 -14.63 10.44 0.56
N GLU A 36 -15.78 11.13 0.62
CA GLU A 36 -15.95 12.31 1.45
C GLU A 36 -15.43 12.01 2.85
N HIS A 37 -14.34 12.67 3.24
CA HIS A 37 -13.72 12.45 4.54
C HIS A 37 -14.61 13.13 5.58
N SER A 38 -15.51 12.36 6.18
CA SER A 38 -16.19 12.82 7.40
C SER A 38 -15.14 12.98 8.50
N GLU A 39 -15.21 14.07 9.26
CA GLU A 39 -14.39 14.22 10.46
C GLU A 39 -14.48 12.96 11.33
N SER A 40 -13.32 12.41 11.68
CA SER A 40 -13.26 11.20 12.48
C SER A 40 -13.78 11.50 13.88
N ARG A 41 -15.01 11.07 14.16
CA ARG A 41 -15.57 11.15 15.51
C ARG A 41 -14.88 10.11 16.40
N PRO A 42 -14.58 10.43 17.67
CA PRO A 42 -14.11 9.43 18.63
C PRO A 42 -15.09 8.26 18.69
N VAL A 43 -14.61 7.05 18.36
CA VAL A 43 -15.37 5.80 18.49
C VAL A 43 -14.98 5.11 19.80
N PRO A 44 -15.93 4.47 20.49
CA PRO A 44 -15.59 3.65 21.65
C PRO A 44 -14.62 2.54 21.24
N PRO A 45 -13.62 2.19 22.09
CA PRO A 45 -12.62 1.18 21.77
C PRO A 45 -13.19 -0.18 21.39
N SER A 46 -14.40 -0.52 21.87
CA SER A 46 -15.12 -1.75 21.51
C SER A 46 -15.53 -1.83 20.04
N LEU A 47 -15.61 -0.70 19.33
CA LEU A 47 -15.89 -0.63 17.89
C LEU A 47 -14.62 -0.57 17.04
N ILE A 48 -13.45 -0.40 17.67
CA ILE A 48 -12.19 -0.57 16.99
C ILE A 48 -11.96 -2.07 16.87
N HIS A 49 -12.42 -2.65 15.77
CA HIS A 49 -12.08 -4.03 15.44
C HIS A 49 -10.57 -4.09 15.18
N GLY A 50 -9.83 -4.62 16.14
CA GLY A 50 -8.38 -4.76 16.03
C GLY A 50 -8.00 -5.66 14.85
N VAL A 51 -6.99 -5.25 14.11
CA VAL A 51 -6.34 -6.11 13.12
C VAL A 51 -5.38 -7.03 13.87
N THR A 52 -5.67 -8.33 13.90
CA THR A 52 -4.73 -9.32 14.43
C THR A 52 -3.71 -9.65 13.35
N VAL A 53 -2.47 -9.21 13.53
CA VAL A 53 -1.36 -9.55 12.64
C VAL A 53 -0.74 -10.87 13.08
N PRO A 54 -0.62 -11.89 12.20
CA PRO A 54 0.08 -13.13 12.55
C PRO A 54 1.55 -12.87 12.88
N ALA A 55 2.08 -13.56 13.90
CA ALA A 55 3.45 -13.39 14.36
C ALA A 55 4.51 -13.57 13.25
N LYS A 56 4.25 -14.48 12.29
CA LYS A 56 5.13 -14.68 11.13
C LYS A 56 5.25 -13.43 10.26
N SER A 57 4.15 -12.72 10.05
CA SER A 57 4.14 -11.48 9.26
C SER A 57 4.85 -10.36 10.00
N ALA A 58 4.63 -10.23 11.32
CA ALA A 58 5.34 -9.25 12.15
C ALA A 58 6.86 -9.47 12.11
N ARG A 59 7.32 -10.73 12.22
CA ARG A 59 8.75 -11.08 12.14
C ARG A 59 9.39 -10.80 10.79
N LEU A 60 8.61 -10.85 9.72
CA LEU A 60 9.09 -10.51 8.38
C LEU A 60 9.33 -8.99 8.26
N LEU A 61 8.45 -8.17 8.83
CA LEU A 61 8.60 -6.71 8.87
C LEU A 61 9.75 -6.27 9.77
N ASP A 62 9.85 -6.86 10.95
CA ASP A 62 10.94 -6.65 11.94
C ASP A 62 12.34 -6.91 11.34
N ALA A 63 12.42 -7.82 10.37
CA ALA A 63 13.66 -8.15 9.67
C ALA A 63 13.99 -7.18 8.50
N MET A 64 13.11 -6.25 8.15
CA MET A 64 13.36 -5.23 7.11
C MET A 64 13.90 -3.95 7.74
N SER A 65 15.09 -3.54 7.31
CA SER A 65 15.80 -2.36 7.85
C SER A 65 15.00 -1.05 7.77
N ASP A 66 14.06 -0.93 6.83
CA ASP A 66 13.22 0.26 6.68
C ASP A 66 12.08 0.36 7.72
N TYR A 67 11.82 -0.72 8.47
CA TYR A 67 10.62 -0.83 9.31
C TYR A 67 10.86 -1.47 10.70
N GLY A 68 12.07 -1.93 11.01
CA GLY A 68 12.42 -2.69 12.22
C GLY A 68 13.05 -1.90 13.39
N ASP A 69 13.02 -0.56 13.37
CA ASP A 69 13.49 0.34 14.44
C ASP A 69 12.38 1.33 14.85
#